data_AF-A0A8S3A6G1-F1
#
_entry.id   AF-A0A8S3A6G1-F1
#
_cell.length_a   1.000
_cell.length_b   1.000
_cell.length_c   1.000
_cell.angle_alpha   90.00
_cell.angle_beta   90.00
_cell.angle_gamma   90.00
#
_symmetry.space_group_name_H-M   'P 1'
#
loop_
_entity.id
_entity.type
_entity.pdbx_description
1 polymer ?
#
loop_
_entity_poly.entity_id
_entity_poly.type
_entity_poly.pdbx_seq_one_letter_code
_entity_poly.pdbx_strand_id
1 'polypeptide(L)' 'MPNQTVDIINLNVGGQRFSTSRQTLTWISDSFFTAMLNGLISTNRDDQGYIFIDRDPKLFSIILNYLRTKEL' A
#
# COMPACT_ATOMS: atom_id res chain seq x y z
N MET A 1 11.89 -5.79 24.99
CA MET A 1 11.18 -6.09 23.73
C MET A 1 11.76 -5.19 22.66
N PRO A 2 12.37 -5.70 21.57
CA PRO A 2 12.81 -4.81 20.51
C PRO A 2 11.59 -4.09 19.95
N ASN A 3 11.68 -2.77 19.85
CA ASN A 3 10.64 -1.89 19.35
C ASN A 3 10.33 -2.32 17.90
N GLN A 4 9.22 -3.03 17.65
CA GLN A 4 8.83 -3.39 16.29
C GLN A 4 8.51 -2.10 15.55
N THR A 5 9.48 -1.59 14.81
CA THR A 5 9.29 -0.47 13.90
C THR A 5 8.23 -0.89 12.89
N VAL A 6 7.10 -0.19 12.88
CA VAL A 6 6.05 -0.41 11.88
C VAL A 6 6.67 -0.17 10.51
N ASP A 7 6.68 -1.19 9.65
CA ASP A 7 7.16 -1.05 8.27
C ASP A 7 6.14 -0.22 7.48
N ILE A 8 6.44 1.08 7.34
CA ILE A 8 5.58 2.04 6.65
C ILE A 8 5.87 1.99 5.15
N ILE A 9 4.81 1.74 4.40
CA ILE A 9 4.78 1.77 2.94
C ILE A 9 4.16 3.09 2.49
N ASN A 10 4.91 3.78 1.64
CA ASN A 10 4.53 5.05 1.04
C ASN A 10 4.11 4.83 -0.42
N LEU A 11 2.87 5.21 -0.73
CA LEU A 11 2.24 5.01 -2.03
C LEU A 11 1.84 6.36 -2.65
N ASN A 12 2.08 6.51 -3.94
CA ASN A 12 1.51 7.57 -4.76
C ASN A 12 0.46 6.94 -5.68
N VAL A 13 -0.81 7.23 -5.44
CA VAL A 13 -1.93 6.68 -6.21
C VAL A 13 -2.55 7.80 -7.04
N GLY A 14 -2.38 7.76 -8.35
CA GLY A 14 -2.92 8.78 -9.28
C GLY A 14 -2.47 10.22 -8.96
N GLY A 15 -1.34 10.41 -8.28
CA GLY A 15 -0.82 11.70 -7.83
C GLY A 15 -1.05 12.01 -6.34
N GLN A 16 -1.91 11.26 -5.64
CA GLN A 16 -2.19 11.47 -4.22
C GLN A 16 -1.33 10.55 -3.33
N ARG A 17 -0.79 11.12 -2.25
CA ARG A 17 0.08 10.42 -1.30
C ARG A 17 -0.72 9.67 -0.24
N PHE A 18 -0.35 8.42 0.00
CA PHE A 18 -0.87 7.58 1.08
C PHE A 18 0.29 6.93 1.83
N SER A 19 0.13 6.81 3.15
CA SER A 19 1.04 6.04 3.99
C SER A 19 0.24 5.00 4.78
N THR A 20 0.75 3.78 4.85
CA THR A 20 0.12 2.67 5.56
C THR A 20 1.17 1.65 5.99
N SER A 21 0.83 0.70 6.85
CA SER A 21 1.78 -0.38 7.19
C SER A 21 1.78 -1.48 6.13
N ARG A 22 2.90 -2.19 6.00
CA ARG A 22 2.98 -3.45 5.24
C ARG A 22 1.87 -4.40 5.67
N GLN A 23 1.64 -4.56 6.97
CA GLN A 23 0.62 -5.43 7.53
C GLN A 23 -0.79 -5.13 7.00
N THR A 24 -1.17 -3.85 6.86
CA THR A 24 -2.46 -3.46 6.28
C THR A 24 -2.59 -3.95 4.84
N LEU A 25 -1.56 -3.72 4.01
CA LEU A 25 -1.57 -4.07 2.60
C LEU A 25 -1.50 -5.59 2.37
N THR A 26 -0.83 -6.32 3.26
CA THR A 26 -0.67 -7.78 3.17
C THR A 26 -1.69 -8.56 3.98
N TRP A 27 -2.75 -7.91 4.49
CA TRP A 27 -3.79 -8.60 5.25
C TRP A 27 -4.45 -9.72 4.46
N ILE A 28 -4.76 -9.45 3.18
CA ILE A 28 -5.29 -10.45 2.26
C ILE A 28 -4.08 -11.11 1.59
N SER A 29 -3.88 -12.40 1.85
CA SER A 29 -2.87 -13.21 1.20
C SER A 29 -3.15 -13.32 -0.30
N ASP A 30 -2.09 -13.50 -1.10
CA ASP A 30 -2.15 -13.72 -2.54
C ASP A 30 -2.94 -12.65 -3.31
N SER A 31 -2.92 -11.42 -2.79
CA SER A 31 -3.49 -10.24 -3.41
C SER A 31 -2.48 -9.50 -4.28
N PHE A 32 -2.97 -8.51 -5.03
CA PHE A 32 -2.12 -7.57 -5.76
C PHE A 32 -1.03 -6.96 -4.86
N PHE A 33 -1.40 -6.50 -3.66
CA PHE A 33 -0.46 -5.85 -2.76
C PHE A 33 0.59 -6.80 -2.18
N THR A 34 0.25 -8.07 -1.91
CA THR A 34 1.26 -9.05 -1.49
C THR A 34 2.24 -9.35 -2.60
N ALA A 35 1.77 -9.52 -3.85
CA ALA A 35 2.65 -9.70 -5.00
C ALA A 35 3.56 -8.48 -5.21
N MET A 36 2.99 -7.29 -5.11
CA MET A 36 3.69 -6.01 -5.21
C MET A 36 4.82 -5.87 -4.18
N LEU A 37 4.51 -6.11 -2.90
CA LEU A 37 5.46 -5.90 -1.81
C LEU A 37 6.48 -7.04 -1.64
N ASN A 38 6.25 -8.17 -2.30
CA ASN A 38 7.21 -9.28 -2.41
C ASN A 38 8.08 -9.18 -3.68
N GLY A 39 7.91 -8.13 -4.50
CA GLY A 39 8.68 -7.94 -5.72
C GLY A 39 8.33 -8.91 -6.84
N LEU A 40 7.18 -9.58 -6.76
CA LEU A 40 6.70 -10.50 -7.81
C LEU A 40 6.19 -9.75 -9.05
N ILE A 41 5.84 -8.47 -8.86
CA ILE A 41 5.49 -7.56 -9.95
C ILE A 41 6.36 -6.32 -9.90
N SER A 42 6.76 -5.82 -11.07
CA SER A 42 7.53 -4.59 -11.19
C SER A 42 6.70 -3.41 -10.69
N THR A 43 7.31 -2.57 -9.86
CA THR A 43 6.69 -1.33 -9.36
C THR A 43 7.51 -0.14 -9.81
N ASN A 44 6.81 0.88 -10.30
CA ASN A 44 7.43 2.17 -10.52
C ASN A 44 7.47 2.94 -9.21
N ARG A 45 8.47 3.81 -9.07
CA ARG A 45 8.53 4.79 -8.00
C ARG A 45 8.56 6.17 -8.62
N ASP A 46 7.98 7.14 -7.94
CA ASP A 46 8.14 8.54 -8.34
C ASP A 46 9.47 9.13 -7.86
N ASP A 47 9.66 10.41 -8.17
CA ASP A 47 10.82 11.23 -7.82
C ASP A 47 11.10 11.30 -6.31
N GLN A 48 10.10 11.04 -5.47
CA GLN A 48 10.22 11.00 -4.00
C GLN A 48 10.34 9.57 -3.45
N GLY A 49 10.40 8.56 -4.31
CA GLY A 49 10.58 7.16 -3.94
C GLY A 49 9.30 6.45 -3.50
N TYR A 50 8.12 7.05 -3.65
CA TYR A 50 6.84 6.39 -3.32
C TYR A 50 6.49 5.40 -4.42
N ILE A 51 5.90 4.26 -4.04
CA ILE A 51 5.42 3.29 -5.02
C ILE A 51 4.25 3.90 -5.79
N PHE A 52 4.39 4.03 -7.09
CA PHE A 52 3.37 4.63 -7.95
C PHE A 52 2.34 3.59 -8.40
N ILE A 53 1.06 3.95 -8.25
CA ILE A 53 -0.10 3.15 -8.65
C ILE A 53 -0.99 4.03 -9.55
N ASP A 54 -1.14 3.65 -10.80
CA ASP A 54 -1.91 4.39 -11.80
C ASP A 54 -3.42 4.11 -11.69
N ARG A 55 -4.04 4.57 -10.59
CA ARG A 55 -5.47 4.38 -10.29
C ARG A 55 -6.07 5.62 -9.63
N ASP A 56 -7.40 5.71 -9.61
CA ASP A 56 -8.12 6.80 -8.94
C ASP A 56 -7.87 6.76 -7.41
N PRO A 57 -7.34 7.84 -6.81
CA PRO A 57 -7.08 7.88 -5.38
C PRO A 57 -8.33 7.84 -4.50
N LYS A 58 -9.50 8.29 -4.99
CA LYS A 58 -10.75 8.25 -4.22
C LYS A 58 -11.22 6.82 -4.02
N LEU A 59 -11.23 6.01 -5.09
CA LEU A 59 -11.56 4.59 -5.00
C LEU A 59 -10.54 3.83 -4.17
N PHE A 60 -9.25 4.15 -4.33
CA PHE A 60 -8.19 3.56 -3.51
C PHE A 60 -8.37 3.84 -2.02
N SER A 61 -8.84 5.04 -1.64
CA SER A 61 -9.06 5.38 -0.23
C SER A 61 -10.09 4.45 0.44
N ILE A 62 -11.13 4.04 -0.29
CA ILE A 62 -12.15 3.08 0.19
C ILE A 62 -11.50 1.71 0.40
N ILE A 63 -10.74 1.24 -0.58
CA ILE A 63 -10.00 -0.04 -0.50
C ILE A 63 -9.05 -0.03 0.71
N LEU A 64 -8.28 1.05 0.88
CA LEU A 64 -7.33 1.17 1.98
C LEU A 64 -8.04 1.21 3.33
N ASN A 65 -9.18 1.89 3.43
CA ASN A 65 -9.98 1.90 4.65
C ASN A 65 -10.51 0.50 4.97
N TYR A 66 -11.08 -0.21 4.00
CA TYR A 66 -11.48 -1.60 4.17
C TYR A 66 -10.33 -2.49 4.65
N LEU A 67 -9.13 -2.34 4.09
CA LEU A 67 -7.95 -3.09 4.54
C LEU A 67 -7.53 -2.74 5.98
N ARG A 68 -7.81 -1.52 6.47
CA ARG A 68 -7.52 -1.09 7.84
C ARG A 68 -8.56 -1.59 8.84
N THR A 69 -9.84 -1.48 8.51
CA THR A 69 -10.96 -1.66 9.45
C THR A 69 -11.66 -3.00 9.33
N LYS A 70 -11.56 -3.66 8.16
CA LYS A 70 -12.35 -4.85 7.77
C LYS A 70 -13.84 -4.54 7.54
N GLU A 71 -14.16 -3.27 7.34
CA GLU A 71 -15.52 -2.77 7.13
C GLU A 71 -15.55 -1.91 5.86
N LEU A 72 -16.66 -1.95 5.12
CA LEU A 72 -16.84 -1.22 3.87
C LEU A 72 -17.53 0.13 4.10
#